data_AF-A0A955NL81-F1
#
_entry.id   AF-A0A955NL81-F1
#
_cell.length_a   1.000
_cell.length_b   1.000
_cell.length_c   1.000
_cell.angle_alpha   90.00
_cell.angle_beta   90.00
_cell.angle_gamma   90.00
#
_symmetry.space_group_name_H-M   'P 1'
#
loop_
_entity.id
_entity.type
_entity.pdbx_description
1 polymer ?
#
loop_
_entity_poly.entity_id
_entity_poly.type
_entity_poly.pdbx_seq_one_letter_code
_entity_poly.pdbx_strand_id
1 'polypeptide(L)'
;MNPKIYLIPALALLMACQAPSVAGLSPEESLKTMEVEDGFQIDLFASEPDVVDPVAIAFDESGRVYVAEMREMEVLPALEPGTKATIRRLEDTDHDGKIDQAVLFAEGLSFPSGLAPFRGGVYALCTPDLLYLKDTDGDGKSDIKEVVLTGFAQGNA
;
A
#
# COMPACT_ATOMS: atom_id res chain seq x y z
N MET A 1 -6.12 -28.13 55.06
CA MET A 1 -5.76 -26.97 54.22
C MET A 1 -6.25 -27.24 52.80
N ASN A 2 -7.25 -26.49 52.34
CA ASN A 2 -8.03 -26.81 51.13
C ASN A 2 -7.51 -25.97 49.94
N PRO A 3 -6.90 -26.56 48.90
CA PRO A 3 -6.23 -25.81 47.83
C PRO A 3 -7.20 -25.24 46.78
N LYS A 4 -8.52 -25.30 47.00
CA LYS A 4 -9.54 -25.03 45.97
C LYS A 4 -10.06 -23.58 45.91
N ILE A 5 -9.55 -22.65 46.72
CA ILE A 5 -10.13 -21.29 46.84
C ILE A 5 -9.38 -20.21 46.04
N TYR A 6 -8.18 -20.46 45.51
CA TYR A 6 -7.41 -19.45 44.78
C TYR A 6 -7.57 -19.46 43.25
N LEU A 7 -8.35 -20.39 42.68
CA LEU A 7 -8.44 -20.54 41.21
C LEU A 7 -9.52 -19.66 40.55
N ILE A 8 -10.36 -18.97 41.34
CA ILE A 8 -11.50 -18.22 40.81
C ILE A 8 -11.24 -16.72 40.57
N PRO A 9 -10.36 -15.99 41.31
CA PRO A 9 -10.12 -14.58 40.96
C PRO A 9 -9.10 -14.40 39.82
N ALA A 10 -8.31 -15.43 39.49
CA ALA A 10 -7.32 -15.36 38.42
C ALA A 10 -7.94 -15.49 37.01
N LEU A 11 -9.10 -16.15 36.89
CA LEU A 11 -9.76 -16.35 35.60
C LEU A 11 -10.57 -15.13 35.14
N ALA A 12 -10.99 -14.27 36.07
CA ALA A 12 -11.73 -13.04 35.76
C ALA A 12 -10.82 -11.88 35.28
N LEU A 13 -9.52 -11.94 35.55
CA LEU A 13 -8.56 -10.90 35.13
C LEU A 13 -8.05 -11.11 33.68
N LEU A 14 -8.26 -12.30 33.10
CA LEU A 14 -7.88 -12.63 31.72
C LEU A 14 -8.93 -12.26 30.66
N MET A 15 -10.14 -11.88 31.06
CA MET A 15 -11.21 -11.45 30.13
C MET A 15 -11.31 -9.93 29.95
N ALA A 16 -10.48 -9.13 30.63
CA ALA A 16 -10.64 -7.68 30.69
C ALA A 16 -9.92 -6.89 29.57
N CYS A 17 -9.36 -7.55 28.56
CA CYS A 17 -8.72 -6.85 27.44
C CYS A 17 -8.84 -7.63 26.12
N GLN A 18 -10.07 -7.88 25.68
CA GLN A 18 -10.34 -8.02 24.26
C GLN A 18 -11.26 -6.87 23.89
N ALA A 19 -10.69 -5.69 23.65
CA ALA A 19 -11.41 -4.71 22.86
C ALA A 19 -11.78 -5.42 21.55
N PRO A 20 -13.05 -5.44 21.12
CA PRO A 20 -13.38 -6.00 19.82
C PRO A 20 -12.54 -5.25 18.79
N SER A 21 -11.64 -5.96 18.10
CA SER A 21 -11.06 -5.40 16.89
C SER A 21 -12.25 -5.16 15.97
N VAL A 22 -12.58 -3.90 15.68
CA VAL A 22 -13.43 -3.61 14.54
C VAL A 22 -12.61 -4.05 13.34
N ALA A 23 -12.86 -5.26 12.85
CA ALA A 23 -12.28 -5.69 11.59
C ALA A 23 -12.69 -4.64 10.53
N GLY A 24 -11.74 -4.23 9.69
CA GLY A 24 -12.05 -3.33 8.58
C GLY A 24 -13.17 -3.91 7.71
N LEU A 25 -13.95 -3.03 7.08
CA LEU A 25 -14.94 -3.44 6.08
C LEU A 25 -14.26 -4.14 4.90
N SER A 26 -14.95 -5.06 4.24
CA SER A 26 -14.48 -5.54 2.93
C SER A 26 -14.41 -4.38 1.92
N PRO A 27 -13.65 -4.49 0.82
CA PRO A 27 -13.65 -3.47 -0.23
C PRO A 27 -15.06 -3.13 -0.74
N GLU A 28 -15.91 -4.14 -0.93
CA GLU A 28 -17.30 -3.98 -1.39
C GLU A 28 -18.21 -3.37 -0.32
N GLU A 29 -17.96 -3.65 0.97
CA GLU A 29 -18.68 -3.03 2.08
C GLU A 29 -18.26 -1.58 2.27
N SER A 30 -16.97 -1.28 2.16
CA SER A 30 -16.42 0.07 2.22
C SER A 30 -17.00 0.96 1.12
N LEU A 31 -17.04 0.47 -0.13
CA LEU A 31 -17.61 1.19 -1.27
C LEU A 31 -19.08 1.61 -1.04
N LYS A 32 -19.88 0.78 -0.35
CA LYS A 32 -21.29 1.10 -0.01
C LYS A 32 -21.43 2.24 1.00
N THR A 33 -20.34 2.61 1.70
CA THR A 33 -20.33 3.72 2.67
C THR A 33 -19.87 5.04 2.07
N MET A 34 -19.38 5.05 0.83
CA MET A 34 -18.93 6.27 0.15
C MET A 34 -20.11 7.05 -0.40
N GLU A 35 -20.04 8.37 -0.30
CA GLU A 35 -21.02 9.31 -0.86
C GLU A 35 -20.32 10.20 -1.89
N VAL A 36 -20.98 10.46 -3.01
CA VAL A 36 -20.52 11.38 -4.06
C VAL A 36 -21.63 12.28 -4.53
N GLU A 37 -21.24 13.42 -5.11
CA GLU A 37 -22.16 14.38 -5.72
C GLU A 37 -22.88 13.79 -6.95
N ASP A 38 -24.04 14.37 -7.28
CA ASP A 38 -24.81 13.99 -8.46
C ASP A 38 -23.97 14.09 -9.74
N GLY A 39 -24.03 13.05 -10.57
CA GLY A 39 -23.27 12.95 -11.82
C GLY A 39 -21.89 12.30 -11.69
N PHE A 40 -21.48 11.90 -10.48
CA PHE A 40 -20.26 11.11 -10.24
C PHE A 40 -20.58 9.65 -9.88
N GLN A 41 -19.62 8.77 -10.13
CA GLN A 41 -19.63 7.36 -9.74
C GLN A 41 -18.27 7.00 -9.13
N ILE A 42 -18.28 6.11 -8.14
CA ILE A 42 -17.05 5.48 -7.62
C ILE A 42 -17.13 4.00 -7.93
N ASP A 43 -16.04 3.46 -8.48
CA ASP A 43 -15.84 2.04 -8.71
C ASP A 43 -14.59 1.56 -7.96
N LEU A 44 -14.62 0.31 -7.52
CA LEU A 44 -13.46 -0.35 -6.92
C LEU A 44 -12.50 -0.79 -8.02
N PHE A 45 -11.37 -0.09 -8.15
CA PHE A 45 -10.33 -0.38 -9.14
C PHE A 45 -9.33 -1.46 -8.69
N ALA A 46 -8.86 -1.38 -7.44
CA ALA A 46 -7.91 -2.32 -6.83
C ALA A 46 -8.09 -2.34 -5.30
N SER A 47 -7.75 -3.47 -4.67
CA SER A 47 -7.73 -3.65 -3.22
C SER A 47 -6.64 -4.64 -2.80
N GLU A 48 -6.57 -4.98 -1.52
CA GLU A 48 -5.76 -6.10 -1.06
C GLU A 48 -6.19 -7.41 -1.75
N PRO A 49 -5.24 -8.31 -2.09
CA PRO A 49 -3.81 -8.25 -1.80
C PRO A 49 -2.97 -7.48 -2.84
N ASP A 50 -3.58 -7.01 -3.94
CA ASP A 50 -2.88 -6.41 -5.07
C ASP A 50 -2.27 -5.05 -4.74
N VAL A 51 -2.98 -4.27 -3.92
CA VAL A 51 -2.54 -2.99 -3.35
C VAL A 51 -2.68 -3.03 -1.84
N VAL A 52 -1.64 -2.62 -1.12
CA VAL A 52 -1.61 -2.53 0.34
C VAL A 52 -0.97 -1.21 0.75
N ASP A 53 -1.64 -0.44 1.61
CA ASP A 53 -1.14 0.82 2.17
C ASP A 53 -0.71 1.88 1.12
N PRO A 54 -1.61 2.24 0.18
CA PRO A 54 -1.26 3.16 -0.90
C PRO A 54 -1.07 4.60 -0.39
N VAL A 55 0.03 5.23 -0.80
CA VAL A 55 0.37 6.63 -0.46
C VAL A 55 0.28 7.56 -1.67
N ALA A 56 0.75 7.12 -2.83
CA ALA A 56 0.71 7.92 -4.06
C ALA A 56 0.36 7.03 -5.26
N ILE A 57 -0.40 7.59 -6.20
CA ILE A 57 -0.77 6.93 -7.45
C ILE A 57 -0.45 7.82 -8.65
N ALA A 58 -0.05 7.22 -9.77
CA ALA A 58 0.13 7.93 -11.03
C ALA A 58 -0.10 7.02 -12.24
N PHE A 59 -0.64 7.58 -13.32
CA PHE A 59 -0.87 6.88 -14.59
C PHE A 59 0.23 7.23 -15.57
N ASP A 60 0.71 6.24 -16.32
CA ASP A 60 1.64 6.46 -17.43
C ASP A 60 0.92 6.67 -18.77
N GLU A 61 1.71 6.90 -19.83
CA GLU A 61 1.20 7.14 -21.18
C GLU A 61 0.43 5.95 -21.80
N SER A 62 0.55 4.76 -21.23
CA SER A 62 -0.12 3.54 -21.68
C SER A 62 -1.32 3.19 -20.80
N GLY A 63 -1.66 4.02 -19.80
CA GLY A 63 -2.76 3.78 -18.87
C GLY A 63 -2.42 2.83 -17.73
N ARG A 64 -1.15 2.41 -17.58
CA ARG A 64 -0.72 1.60 -16.44
C ARG A 64 -0.67 2.48 -15.18
N VAL A 65 -1.04 1.90 -14.05
CA VAL A 65 -1.11 2.63 -12.77
C VAL A 65 0.07 2.22 -11.91
N TYR A 66 0.85 3.20 -11.45
CA TYR A 66 1.88 2.99 -10.47
C TYR A 66 1.36 3.40 -9.09
N VAL A 67 1.53 2.53 -8.11
CA VAL A 67 1.08 2.75 -6.73
C VAL A 67 2.27 2.63 -5.79
N ALA A 68 2.60 3.71 -5.08
CA ALA A 68 3.57 3.70 -4.00
C ALA A 68 2.89 3.16 -2.74
N GLU A 69 3.49 2.13 -2.14
CA GLU A 69 2.97 1.45 -0.96
C GLU A 69 3.93 1.65 0.20
N MET A 70 3.43 2.19 1.32
CA MET A 70 4.23 2.44 2.51
C MET A 70 3.92 1.41 3.59
N ARG A 71 4.22 0.15 3.26
CA ARG A 71 3.98 -1.06 4.05
C ARG A 71 4.71 -1.03 5.40
N GLU A 72 4.24 -0.23 6.36
CA GLU A 72 4.81 -0.12 7.70
C GLU A 72 4.18 -1.13 8.66
N MET A 73 5.05 -1.95 9.24
CA MET A 73 4.68 -3.07 10.11
C MET A 73 3.81 -2.70 11.31
N GLU A 74 4.01 -1.55 11.94
CA GLU A 74 3.37 -1.25 13.21
C GLU A 74 1.84 -1.09 13.08
N VAL A 75 1.35 -0.79 11.88
CA VAL A 75 -0.08 -0.56 11.61
C VAL A 75 -0.72 -1.78 10.92
N LEU A 76 0.06 -2.63 10.26
CA LEU A 76 -0.43 -3.73 9.44
C LEU A 76 0.11 -5.09 9.93
N PRO A 77 -0.63 -5.81 10.81
CA PRO A 77 -0.20 -7.10 11.35
C PRO A 77 -0.08 -8.24 10.32
N ALA A 78 -0.48 -8.00 9.07
CA ALA A 78 -0.35 -8.93 7.95
C ALA A 78 1.02 -8.88 7.25
N LEU A 79 1.93 -7.99 7.65
CA LEU A 79 3.23 -7.79 7.01
C LEU A 79 4.39 -8.41 7.80
N GLU A 80 5.35 -8.98 7.09
CA GLU A 80 6.54 -9.60 7.68
C GLU A 80 7.56 -8.57 8.22
N PRO A 81 8.27 -8.93 9.31
CA PRO A 81 9.59 -8.46 9.71
C PRO A 81 10.36 -7.47 8.84
N GLY A 82 10.16 -6.14 8.89
CA GLY A 82 11.00 -5.22 8.10
C GLY A 82 10.67 -5.17 6.60
N THR A 83 9.41 -5.42 6.24
CA THR A 83 8.85 -5.09 4.92
C THR A 83 9.17 -3.63 4.59
N LYS A 84 9.82 -3.41 3.44
CA LYS A 84 10.17 -2.07 2.95
C LYS A 84 9.09 -1.55 2.03
N ALA A 85 9.05 -0.23 1.84
CA ALA A 85 8.15 0.38 0.90
C ALA A 85 8.41 -0.10 -0.54
N THR A 86 7.33 -0.18 -1.31
CA THR A 86 7.29 -0.76 -2.66
C THR A 86 6.60 0.18 -3.63
N ILE A 87 6.79 -0.07 -4.92
CA ILE A 87 5.92 0.46 -5.97
C ILE A 87 5.33 -0.73 -6.72
N ARG A 88 4.01 -0.79 -6.83
CA ARG A 88 3.27 -1.71 -7.70
C ARG A 88 3.01 -1.06 -9.04
N ARG A 89 3.02 -1.85 -10.11
CA ARG A 89 2.45 -1.46 -11.41
C ARG A 89 1.21 -2.32 -11.66
N LEU A 90 0.10 -1.67 -11.90
CA LEU A 90 -1.20 -2.28 -12.15
C LEU A 90 -1.62 -2.02 -13.59
N GLU A 91 -2.34 -2.98 -14.17
CA GLU A 91 -2.87 -2.88 -15.52
C GLU A 91 -4.26 -3.50 -15.59
N ASP A 92 -5.12 -2.85 -16.35
CA ASP A 92 -6.44 -3.31 -16.78
C ASP A 92 -6.33 -3.53 -18.29
N THR A 93 -6.19 -4.79 -18.72
CA THR A 93 -5.93 -5.13 -20.13
C THR A 93 -7.19 -5.38 -20.94
N ASP A 94 -8.33 -5.61 -20.29
CA ASP A 94 -9.62 -5.77 -20.97
C ASP A 94 -10.52 -4.53 -20.91
N HIS A 95 -10.06 -3.49 -20.20
CA HIS A 95 -10.69 -2.18 -20.07
C HIS A 95 -12.07 -2.22 -19.41
N ASP A 96 -12.28 -3.15 -18.47
CA ASP A 96 -13.52 -3.27 -17.71
C ASP A 96 -13.58 -2.34 -16.47
N GLY A 97 -12.50 -1.61 -16.20
CA GLY A 97 -12.37 -0.71 -15.06
C GLY A 97 -11.85 -1.40 -13.80
N LYS A 98 -11.34 -2.63 -13.90
CA LYS A 98 -10.67 -3.37 -12.82
C LYS A 98 -9.32 -3.87 -13.27
N ILE A 99 -8.39 -3.94 -12.32
CA ILE A 99 -7.08 -4.50 -12.61
C ILE A 99 -7.18 -6.02 -12.85
N ASP A 100 -6.43 -6.51 -13.82
CA ASP A 100 -6.22 -7.94 -14.05
C ASP A 100 -4.75 -8.35 -13.82
N GLN A 101 -3.85 -7.37 -13.75
CA GLN A 101 -2.43 -7.57 -13.52
C GLN A 101 -1.90 -6.61 -12.46
N ALA A 102 -1.14 -7.17 -11.51
CA ALA A 102 -0.42 -6.43 -10.49
C ALA A 102 0.99 -7.00 -10.34
N VAL A 103 2.02 -6.18 -10.59
CA VAL A 103 3.43 -6.59 -10.48
C VAL A 103 4.17 -5.72 -9.48
N LEU A 104 5.13 -6.32 -8.77
CA LEU A 104 6.07 -5.58 -7.93
C LEU A 104 7.10 -4.89 -8.83
N PHE A 105 6.89 -3.61 -9.10
CA PHE A 105 7.75 -2.85 -10.00
C PHE A 105 9.06 -2.43 -9.34
N ALA A 106 9.02 -1.99 -8.08
CA ALA A 106 10.21 -1.65 -7.31
C ALA A 106 10.01 -1.97 -5.83
N GLU A 107 11.11 -2.28 -5.14
CA GLU A 107 11.11 -2.58 -3.71
C GLU A 107 12.31 -1.96 -3.00
N GLY A 108 12.29 -2.01 -1.66
CA GLY A 108 13.39 -1.52 -0.86
C GLY A 108 13.52 0.01 -0.88
N LEU A 109 12.40 0.70 -1.01
CA LEU A 109 12.33 2.16 -1.07
C LEU A 109 12.23 2.78 0.33
N SER A 110 12.63 4.05 0.41
CA SER A 110 12.54 4.88 1.61
C SER A 110 11.40 5.88 1.43
N PHE A 111 10.27 5.70 2.12
CA PHE A 111 9.16 6.66 2.16
C PHE A 111 8.75 7.24 0.79
N PRO A 112 8.28 6.41 -0.16
CA PRO A 112 7.84 6.89 -1.48
C PRO A 112 6.56 7.71 -1.34
N SER A 113 6.65 9.04 -1.52
CA SER A 113 5.54 9.98 -1.27
C SER A 113 5.00 10.66 -2.53
N GLY A 114 5.64 10.47 -3.69
CA GLY A 114 5.20 11.03 -4.95
C GLY A 114 5.72 10.24 -6.14
N LEU A 115 4.90 10.13 -7.18
CA LEU A 115 5.20 9.41 -8.42
C LEU A 115 4.95 10.30 -9.63
N ALA A 116 5.84 10.23 -10.62
CA ALA A 116 5.67 10.89 -11.91
C ALA A 116 6.23 10.04 -13.05
N PRO A 117 5.38 9.31 -13.79
CA PRO A 117 5.78 8.58 -14.99
C PRO A 117 6.39 9.49 -16.05
N PHE A 118 7.49 9.04 -16.66
CA PHE A 118 8.20 9.77 -17.70
C PHE A 118 9.08 8.86 -18.56
N ARG A 119 8.88 8.92 -19.89
CA ARG A 119 9.69 8.23 -20.91
C ARG A 119 9.85 6.72 -20.65
N GLY A 120 8.74 6.06 -20.32
CA GLY A 120 8.71 4.63 -20.00
C GLY A 120 9.35 4.24 -18.66
N GLY A 121 9.65 5.21 -17.79
CA GLY A 121 10.05 4.98 -16.40
C GLY A 121 9.19 5.81 -15.45
N VAL A 122 9.54 5.83 -14.17
CA VAL A 122 8.84 6.56 -13.12
C VAL A 122 9.83 7.28 -12.23
N TYR A 123 9.62 8.59 -12.05
CA TYR A 123 10.25 9.30 -10.96
C TYR A 123 9.52 8.99 -9.66
N ALA A 124 10.27 8.61 -8.63
CA ALA A 124 9.75 8.36 -7.29
C ALA A 124 10.47 9.25 -6.28
N LEU A 125 9.72 10.08 -5.56
CA LEU A 125 10.26 10.84 -4.44
C LEU A 125 10.36 9.92 -3.23
N CYS A 126 11.57 9.47 -2.93
CA CYS A 126 11.91 8.56 -1.84
C CYS A 126 12.93 9.24 -0.94
N THR A 127 12.47 9.98 0.06
CA THR A 127 13.35 10.87 0.84
C THR A 127 14.59 10.14 1.39
N PRO A 128 15.80 10.72 1.23
CA PRO A 128 16.10 12.09 0.77
C PRO A 128 16.25 12.28 -0.76
N ASP A 129 15.95 11.25 -1.55
CA ASP A 129 16.29 11.17 -2.97
C ASP A 129 15.06 11.26 -3.89
N LEU A 130 15.24 11.87 -5.06
CA LEU A 130 14.38 11.66 -6.21
C LEU A 130 15.01 10.58 -7.08
N LEU A 131 14.36 9.43 -7.15
CA LEU A 131 14.81 8.29 -7.94
C LEU A 131 14.17 8.32 -9.33
N TYR A 132 14.90 7.86 -10.34
CA TYR A 132 14.32 7.41 -11.62
C TYR A 132 14.41 5.89 -11.69
N LEU A 133 13.25 5.26 -11.87
CA LEU A 133 13.08 3.81 -11.93
C LEU A 133 12.58 3.43 -13.31
N LYS A 134 13.16 2.43 -13.95
CA LYS A 134 12.72 2.00 -15.28
C LYS A 134 12.93 0.50 -15.47
N ASP A 135 12.01 -0.10 -16.21
CA ASP A 135 12.05 -1.47 -16.72
C ASP A 135 12.59 -1.39 -18.17
N THR A 136 13.72 -2.04 -18.48
CA THR A 136 14.31 -2.03 -19.82
C THR A 136 14.20 -3.34 -20.59
N ASP A 137 13.84 -4.44 -19.93
CA ASP A 137 13.70 -5.76 -20.55
C ASP A 137 12.24 -6.23 -20.72
N GLY A 138 11.29 -5.48 -20.15
CA GLY A 138 9.86 -5.71 -20.30
C GLY A 138 9.29 -6.75 -19.34
N ASP A 139 10.01 -7.16 -18.29
CA ASP A 139 9.54 -8.14 -17.31
C ASP A 139 8.56 -7.57 -16.27
N GLY A 140 8.35 -6.25 -16.30
CA GLY A 140 7.46 -5.54 -15.39
C GLY A 140 8.12 -5.03 -14.12
N LYS A 141 9.43 -5.21 -13.96
CA LYS A 141 10.21 -4.78 -12.82
C LYS A 141 11.26 -3.77 -13.25
N SER A 142 11.52 -2.81 -12.39
CA SER A 142 12.59 -1.85 -12.63
C SER A 142 13.96 -2.51 -12.48
N ASP A 143 14.78 -2.41 -13.52
CA ASP A 143 16.19 -2.80 -13.55
C ASP A 143 17.11 -1.58 -13.44
N ILE A 144 16.61 -0.39 -13.79
CA ILE A 144 17.26 0.89 -13.57
C ILE A 144 16.76 1.51 -12.26
N LYS A 145 17.71 1.98 -11.45
CA LYS A 145 17.48 2.84 -10.29
C LYS A 145 18.58 3.89 -10.19
N GLU A 146 18.24 5.13 -10.49
CA GLU A 146 19.17 6.26 -10.48
C GLU A 146 18.72 7.34 -9.51
N VAL A 147 19.65 7.88 -8.71
CA VAL A 147 19.39 9.10 -7.93
C VAL A 147 19.58 10.30 -8.85
N VAL A 148 18.48 10.98 -9.18
CA VAL A 148 18.48 12.14 -10.09
C VAL A 148 18.68 13.44 -9.32
N LEU A 149 18.18 13.50 -8.09
CA LEU A 149 18.37 14.63 -7.18
C LEU A 149 18.36 14.11 -5.74
N THR A 150 19.09 14.76 -4.85
CA THR A 150 19.12 14.45 -3.41
C THR A 150 19.02 15.73 -2.58
N GLY A 151 18.71 15.60 -1.30
CA GLY A 151 18.63 16.72 -0.35
C GLY A 151 17.21 17.08 0.08
N PHE A 152 16.22 16.24 -0.21
CA PHE A 152 14.86 16.41 0.30
C PHE A 152 14.80 16.02 1.78
N ALA A 153 14.18 16.85 2.60
CA ALA A 153 14.02 16.57 4.03
C ALA A 153 12.98 15.47 4.27
N GLN A 154 13.22 14.66 5.31
CA GLN A 154 12.24 13.69 5.81
C GLN A 154 11.32 14.39 6.83
N GLY A 155 10.02 14.38 6.58
CA GLY A 155 9.00 14.94 7.49
C GLY A 155 7.81 15.57 6.75
N ASN A 156 6.67 15.67 7.46
CA ASN A 156 5.54 16.47 7.01
C ASN A 156 5.85 17.94 7.33
N ALA A 157 5.75 18.82 6.33
CA ALA A 157 5.88 20.27 6.52
C ALA A 157 4.67 20.86 7.27
#